data_AF-A0A229H4Y7-F1
#
_entry.id   AF-A0A229H4Y7-F1
#
_cell.length_a   1.000
_cell.length_b   1.000
_cell.length_c   1.000
_cell.angle_alpha   90.00
_cell.angle_beta   90.00
_cell.angle_gamma   90.00
#
_symmetry.space_group_name_H-M   'P 1'
#
loop_
_entity.id
_entity.type
_entity.pdbx_description
1 polymer ?
#
loop_
_entity_poly.entity_id
_entity_poly.type
_entity_poly.pdbx_seq_one_letter_code
_entity_poly.pdbx_strand_id
1 'polypeptide(L)'
;MTEAEPRHIDPLEAVEHLFALWLPHWRLALVGGEAPPSYEEEWTAAPSPAEVSDYGAFPATFDGPDGQRHPVAVERFDIEDPDETSSGPLHASWGLPDEGAEHTFAFISEFLTDGTESGRGRALAGYLAGYLAADGTDLLRIMVAAEPDGPALDDELHLLVRSHDRTTRLALADAATAPDANDTPEYRIACVTSLLSEFLQINNTDAVTFEVTFGTHDVDLNVADPDAAFRAGWAGDEDWLIAEEDDDETDDVLWPLDAASLKAALTESEQNMVAAARAQTLVWEFDSTTPEIPGDELVSWLARDLLETVLTKITGAPGTPPTLAYAKNLPLESVLSGEGDSCLLLVGAQRTALIYISG
;
A
#
# COMPACT_ATOMS: atom_id res chain seq x y z
N MET A 1 -15.75 0.85 25.11
CA MET A 1 -15.01 0.36 23.95
C MET A 1 -14.03 -0.71 24.41
N THR A 2 -13.88 -1.80 23.65
CA THR A 2 -12.72 -2.68 23.77
C THR A 2 -11.79 -2.27 22.65
N GLU A 3 -10.70 -1.57 23.00
CA GLU A 3 -9.59 -1.34 22.07
C GLU A 3 -9.00 -2.71 21.73
N ALA A 4 -9.19 -3.14 20.49
CA ALA A 4 -8.34 -4.18 19.95
C ALA A 4 -6.97 -3.53 19.73
N GLU A 5 -5.91 -4.12 20.27
CA GLU A 5 -4.55 -3.69 19.94
C GLU A 5 -4.41 -3.66 18.41
N PRO A 6 -3.89 -2.57 17.81
CA PRO A 6 -3.71 -2.50 16.38
C PRO A 6 -2.79 -3.62 15.95
N ARG A 7 -3.31 -4.52 15.11
CA ARG A 7 -2.49 -5.57 14.51
C ARG A 7 -1.49 -4.88 13.60
N HIS A 8 -0.21 -5.01 13.92
CA HIS A 8 0.86 -4.61 13.01
C HIS A 8 0.78 -5.50 11.76
N ILE A 9 0.55 -4.88 10.59
CA ILE A 9 0.53 -5.55 9.30
C ILE A 9 1.88 -5.29 8.65
N ASP A 10 2.57 -6.36 8.27
CA ASP A 10 3.81 -6.25 7.54
C ASP A 10 3.56 -5.65 6.13
N PRO A 11 4.43 -4.78 5.60
CA PRO A 11 4.24 -4.20 4.27
C PRO A 11 4.07 -5.22 3.15
N LEU A 12 4.65 -6.43 3.27
CA LEU A 12 4.44 -7.51 2.31
C LEU A 12 3.05 -8.13 2.43
N GLU A 13 2.57 -8.37 3.65
CA GLU A 13 1.19 -8.82 3.88
C GLU A 13 0.19 -7.80 3.33
N ALA A 14 0.46 -6.50 3.52
CA ALA A 14 -0.38 -5.43 3.00
C ALA A 14 -0.40 -5.37 1.47
N VAL A 15 0.75 -5.46 0.81
CA VAL A 15 0.80 -5.41 -0.66
C VAL A 15 0.18 -6.66 -1.29
N GLU A 16 0.36 -7.85 -0.70
CA GLU A 16 -0.30 -9.07 -1.18
C GLU A 16 -1.82 -8.95 -1.12
N HIS A 17 -2.36 -8.42 -0.01
CA HIS A 17 -3.80 -8.19 0.12
C HIS A 17 -4.32 -7.18 -0.91
N LEU A 18 -3.64 -6.06 -1.10
CA LEU A 18 -4.05 -5.05 -2.09
C LEU A 18 -3.88 -5.54 -3.53
N PHE A 19 -2.89 -6.38 -3.81
CA PHE A 19 -2.72 -7.02 -5.10
C PHE A 19 -3.92 -7.92 -5.41
N ALA A 20 -4.31 -8.79 -4.49
CA ALA A 20 -5.49 -9.65 -4.63
C ALA A 20 -6.78 -8.84 -4.83
N LEU A 21 -6.90 -7.68 -4.18
CA LEU A 21 -8.07 -6.81 -4.26
C LEU A 21 -8.14 -6.02 -5.58
N TRP A 22 -7.03 -5.40 -6.00
CA TRP A 22 -7.00 -4.52 -7.17
C TRP A 22 -6.76 -5.27 -8.48
N LEU A 23 -6.16 -6.46 -8.41
CA LEU A 23 -5.87 -7.33 -9.54
C LEU A 23 -6.46 -8.74 -9.31
N PRO A 24 -7.80 -8.89 -9.18
CA PRO A 24 -8.44 -10.13 -8.73
C PRO A 24 -8.32 -11.31 -9.71
N HIS A 25 -7.85 -11.06 -10.94
CA HIS A 25 -7.53 -12.10 -11.93
C HIS A 25 -6.11 -12.65 -11.79
N TRP A 26 -5.34 -12.13 -10.84
CA TRP A 26 -3.97 -12.53 -10.61
C TRP A 26 -3.82 -13.05 -9.19
N ARG A 27 -2.96 -14.04 -9.03
CA ARG A 27 -2.50 -14.52 -7.73
C ARG A 27 -1.03 -14.15 -7.56
N LEU A 28 -0.72 -13.60 -6.39
CA LEU A 28 0.61 -13.26 -5.94
C LEU A 28 0.91 -14.05 -4.67
N ALA A 29 2.13 -14.58 -4.58
CA ALA A 29 2.67 -15.12 -3.34
C ALA A 29 4.12 -14.67 -3.16
N LEU A 30 4.44 -14.22 -1.96
CA LEU A 30 5.76 -13.88 -1.50
C LEU A 30 6.19 -14.89 -0.43
N VAL A 31 7.32 -15.55 -0.65
CA VAL A 31 7.80 -16.60 0.24
C VAL A 31 9.23 -16.30 0.65
N GLY A 32 9.45 -16.19 1.95
CA GLY A 32 10.78 -16.10 2.54
C GLY A 32 11.50 -17.44 2.53
N GLY A 33 12.80 -17.40 2.28
CA GLY A 33 13.73 -18.52 2.38
C GLY A 33 15.09 -18.08 2.90
N GLU A 34 16.05 -19.01 2.86
CA GLU A 34 17.43 -18.77 3.28
C GLU A 34 18.38 -19.18 2.16
N ALA A 35 19.46 -18.40 1.99
CA ALA A 35 20.55 -18.74 1.09
C ALA A 35 21.88 -18.37 1.76
N PRO A 36 22.99 -19.05 1.39
CA PRO A 36 24.31 -18.64 1.84
C PRO A 36 24.56 -17.16 1.52
N PRO A 37 25.15 -16.40 2.46
CA PRO A 37 25.43 -15.00 2.25
C PRO A 37 26.30 -14.77 1.02
N SER A 38 26.10 -13.64 0.32
CA SER A 38 26.86 -13.30 -0.88
C SER A 38 28.38 -13.22 -0.66
N TYR A 39 28.84 -12.93 0.56
CA TYR A 39 30.26 -12.95 0.93
C TYR A 39 30.83 -14.36 1.18
N GLU A 40 29.98 -15.36 1.42
CA GLU A 40 30.36 -16.77 1.53
C GLU A 40 30.26 -17.48 0.18
N GLU A 41 29.25 -17.12 -0.61
CA GLU A 41 28.98 -17.70 -1.92
C GLU A 41 28.54 -16.61 -2.92
N GLU A 42 29.51 -16.11 -3.68
CA GLU A 42 29.24 -15.22 -4.80
C GLU A 42 28.71 -16.04 -5.98
N TRP A 43 27.50 -15.73 -6.43
CA TRP A 43 26.94 -16.35 -7.61
C TRP A 43 27.53 -15.63 -8.82
N THR A 44 28.56 -16.16 -9.46
CA THR A 44 29.08 -15.59 -10.72
C THR A 44 28.38 -16.16 -11.95
N ALA A 45 27.54 -17.18 -11.74
CA ALA A 45 26.65 -17.80 -12.71
C ALA A 45 25.35 -18.19 -11.98
N ALA A 46 24.31 -18.52 -12.74
CA ALA A 46 23.05 -19.00 -12.16
C ALA A 46 23.28 -20.28 -11.34
N PRO A 47 22.78 -20.36 -10.09
CA PRO A 47 22.80 -21.59 -9.30
C PRO A 47 22.03 -22.71 -10.00
N SER A 48 22.32 -23.96 -9.62
CA SER A 48 21.59 -25.10 -10.16
C SER A 48 20.12 -25.10 -9.70
N PRO A 49 19.20 -25.71 -10.47
CA PRO A 49 17.81 -25.85 -10.04
C PRO A 49 17.64 -26.57 -8.68
N ALA A 50 18.58 -27.45 -8.32
CA ALA A 50 18.59 -28.12 -7.03
C ALA A 50 18.89 -27.13 -5.88
N GLU A 51 19.91 -26.28 -6.03
CA GLU A 51 20.25 -25.24 -5.05
C GLU A 51 19.11 -24.24 -4.90
N VAL A 52 18.53 -23.79 -6.02
CA VAL A 52 17.36 -22.89 -6.02
C VAL A 52 16.14 -23.52 -5.36
N SER A 53 16.00 -24.85 -5.42
CA SER A 53 14.89 -25.51 -4.75
C SER A 53 14.95 -25.32 -3.24
N ASP A 54 16.16 -25.42 -2.68
CA ASP A 54 16.40 -25.19 -1.25
C ASP A 54 16.25 -23.70 -0.89
N TYR A 55 16.83 -22.80 -1.71
CA TYR A 55 16.80 -21.35 -1.44
C TYR A 55 15.42 -20.72 -1.59
N GLY A 56 14.60 -21.21 -2.53
CA GLY A 56 13.28 -20.68 -2.83
C GLY A 56 12.13 -21.39 -2.12
N ALA A 57 12.41 -22.29 -1.18
CA ALA A 57 11.42 -23.12 -0.50
C ALA A 57 10.54 -23.97 -1.44
N PHE A 58 11.06 -24.41 -2.59
CA PHE A 58 10.35 -25.35 -3.45
C PHE A 58 10.29 -26.75 -2.82
N PRO A 59 9.28 -27.59 -3.14
CA PRO A 59 8.24 -27.36 -4.15
C PRO A 59 6.93 -26.76 -3.61
N ALA A 60 6.88 -26.33 -2.35
CA ALA A 60 5.64 -26.19 -1.59
C ALA A 60 5.18 -24.73 -1.43
N THR A 61 4.80 -24.03 -2.52
CA THR A 61 4.75 -22.55 -2.44
C THR A 61 3.84 -21.82 -3.42
N PHE A 62 2.85 -22.48 -4.01
CA PHE A 62 1.68 -21.79 -4.57
C PHE A 62 0.47 -22.33 -3.82
N ASP A 63 -0.02 -21.59 -2.81
CA ASP A 63 -1.24 -22.00 -2.13
C ASP A 63 -2.40 -22.05 -3.15
N GLY A 64 -2.96 -23.24 -3.38
CA GLY A 64 -3.96 -23.49 -4.40
C GLY A 64 -4.04 -24.95 -4.87
N PRO A 65 -5.00 -25.30 -5.73
CA PRO A 65 -5.15 -26.67 -6.25
C PRO A 65 -4.00 -27.11 -7.17
N ASP A 66 -3.16 -26.17 -7.60
CA ASP A 66 -2.18 -26.37 -8.65
C ASP A 66 -0.84 -26.84 -8.09
N GLY A 67 -0.79 -28.06 -7.54
CA GLY A 67 0.39 -28.93 -7.46
C GLY A 67 1.72 -28.40 -6.90
N GLN A 68 2.70 -29.30 -6.82
CA GLN A 68 4.09 -28.97 -6.49
C GLN A 68 4.76 -28.28 -7.69
N ARG A 69 5.68 -27.35 -7.44
CA ARG A 69 6.51 -26.73 -8.50
C ARG A 69 7.96 -27.14 -8.38
N HIS A 70 8.56 -27.52 -9.49
CA HIS A 70 9.95 -27.99 -9.56
C HIS A 70 10.76 -27.06 -10.44
N PRO A 71 11.79 -26.37 -9.93
CA PRO A 71 12.72 -25.62 -10.75
C PRO A 71 13.35 -26.52 -11.82
N VAL A 72 13.33 -26.08 -13.08
CA VAL A 72 13.93 -26.81 -14.22
C VAL A 72 15.00 -26.01 -14.94
N ALA A 73 14.97 -24.68 -14.84
CA ALA A 73 16.01 -23.81 -15.33
C ALA A 73 16.03 -22.49 -14.54
N VAL A 74 17.19 -21.85 -14.50
CA VAL A 74 17.45 -20.64 -13.71
C VAL A 74 18.27 -19.69 -14.56
N GLU A 75 17.81 -18.43 -14.64
CA GLU A 75 18.56 -17.33 -15.21
C GLU A 75 18.94 -16.36 -14.08
N ARG A 76 20.16 -15.83 -14.12
CA ARG A 76 20.67 -14.87 -13.16
C ARG A 76 20.81 -13.51 -13.81
N PHE A 77 20.39 -12.49 -13.08
CA PHE A 77 20.55 -11.08 -13.39
C PHE A 77 21.28 -10.43 -12.21
N ASP A 78 22.23 -9.55 -12.52
CA ASP A 78 22.85 -8.71 -11.49
C ASP A 78 21.82 -7.65 -11.07
N ILE A 79 21.79 -7.33 -9.78
CA ILE A 79 21.11 -6.14 -9.26
C ILE A 79 22.19 -5.08 -9.12
N GLU A 80 22.04 -3.98 -9.86
CA GLU A 80 22.97 -2.86 -9.73
C GLU A 80 22.72 -2.17 -8.39
N ASP A 81 23.80 -1.72 -7.73
CA ASP A 81 23.66 -0.94 -6.50
C ASP A 81 22.78 0.27 -6.81
N PRO A 82 21.69 0.52 -6.03
CA PRO A 82 20.87 1.69 -6.26
C PRO A 82 21.75 2.93 -6.14
N ASP A 83 21.51 3.93 -7.00
CA ASP A 83 22.12 5.24 -6.81
C ASP A 83 21.83 5.72 -5.38
N GLU A 84 22.76 6.43 -4.76
CA GLU A 84 22.64 6.96 -3.38
C GLU A 84 21.37 7.80 -3.20
N THR A 85 20.72 8.17 -4.31
CA THR A 85 19.51 8.98 -4.37
C THR A 85 18.19 8.20 -4.39
N SER A 86 18.20 6.88 -4.55
CA SER A 86 17.01 6.07 -4.75
C SER A 86 16.36 5.59 -3.44
N SER A 87 15.06 5.86 -3.30
CA SER A 87 14.19 5.20 -2.32
C SER A 87 13.48 4.03 -3.01
N GLY A 88 14.21 2.92 -3.22
CA GLY A 88 13.86 1.81 -4.13
C GLY A 88 12.36 1.53 -4.36
N PRO A 89 11.57 1.16 -3.34
CA PRO A 89 10.15 0.81 -3.51
C PRO A 89 9.27 2.00 -3.90
N LEU A 90 9.53 3.17 -3.31
CA LEU A 90 8.76 4.39 -3.58
C LEU A 90 9.01 4.90 -4.99
N HIS A 91 10.27 4.97 -5.41
CA HIS A 91 10.63 5.43 -6.75
C HIS A 91 10.06 4.49 -7.82
N ALA A 92 10.28 3.17 -7.64
CA ALA A 92 9.78 2.17 -8.57
C ALA A 92 8.25 2.17 -8.66
N SER A 93 7.53 2.47 -7.58
CA SER A 93 6.05 2.58 -7.57
C SER A 93 5.48 3.66 -8.50
N TRP A 94 6.30 4.60 -8.96
CA TRP A 94 5.91 5.59 -9.98
C TRP A 94 5.97 5.02 -11.41
N GLY A 95 6.31 3.75 -11.55
CA GLY A 95 6.45 3.06 -12.82
C GLY A 95 7.74 3.40 -13.56
N LEU A 96 8.74 3.93 -12.84
CA LEU A 96 10.06 4.31 -13.32
C LEU A 96 11.10 3.75 -12.32
N PRO A 97 11.35 2.43 -12.33
CA PRO A 97 12.37 1.84 -11.46
C PRO A 97 13.75 2.41 -11.75
N ASP A 98 14.62 2.40 -10.74
CA ASP A 98 16.06 2.59 -10.92
C ASP A 98 16.72 1.36 -11.55
N GLU A 99 18.03 1.44 -11.80
CA GLU A 99 18.83 0.35 -12.39
C GLU A 99 18.76 -0.94 -11.53
N GLY A 100 18.65 -0.81 -10.20
CA GLY A 100 18.54 -1.97 -9.29
C GLY A 100 17.20 -2.71 -9.41
N ALA A 101 16.10 -1.99 -9.63
CA ALA A 101 14.76 -2.56 -9.74
C ALA A 101 14.29 -2.81 -11.19
N GLU A 102 15.01 -2.32 -12.21
CA GLU A 102 14.59 -2.32 -13.62
C GLU A 102 14.22 -3.73 -14.12
N HIS A 103 15.10 -4.71 -13.90
CA HIS A 103 14.87 -6.08 -14.35
C HIS A 103 13.65 -6.72 -13.66
N THR A 104 13.53 -6.57 -12.35
CA THR A 104 12.39 -7.10 -11.58
C THR A 104 11.09 -6.47 -12.07
N PHE A 105 11.06 -5.15 -12.26
CA PHE A 105 9.89 -4.44 -12.77
C PHE A 105 9.53 -4.86 -14.19
N ALA A 106 10.52 -5.02 -15.07
CA ALA A 106 10.31 -5.47 -16.44
C ALA A 106 9.65 -6.86 -16.48
N PHE A 107 10.15 -7.82 -15.67
CA PHE A 107 9.56 -9.15 -15.61
C PHE A 107 8.12 -9.14 -15.09
N ILE A 108 7.87 -8.41 -13.99
CA ILE A 108 6.51 -8.32 -13.42
C ILE A 108 5.56 -7.65 -14.41
N SER A 109 5.98 -6.54 -15.03
CA SER A 109 5.14 -5.78 -15.96
C SER A 109 4.86 -6.54 -17.26
N GLU A 110 5.87 -7.22 -17.81
CA GLU A 110 5.70 -8.08 -18.98
C GLU A 110 4.75 -9.24 -18.70
N PHE A 111 4.79 -9.81 -17.49
CA PHE A 111 3.89 -10.91 -17.13
C PHE A 111 2.46 -10.43 -16.88
N LEU A 112 2.30 -9.28 -16.24
CA LEU A 112 1.02 -8.63 -15.94
C LEU A 112 0.54 -7.74 -17.09
N THR A 113 0.61 -8.20 -18.36
CA THR A 113 0.30 -7.35 -19.53
C THR A 113 -1.04 -6.63 -19.41
N ASP A 114 -2.10 -7.33 -18.98
CA ASP A 114 -3.44 -6.74 -18.85
C ASP A 114 -3.63 -6.02 -17.50
N GLY A 115 -2.85 -6.40 -16.49
CA GLY A 115 -2.92 -5.82 -15.14
C GLY A 115 -2.21 -4.47 -15.02
N THR A 116 -1.07 -4.32 -15.69
CA THR A 116 -0.27 -3.07 -15.71
C THR A 116 -0.78 -2.03 -16.70
N GLU A 117 -1.72 -2.39 -17.58
CA GLU A 117 -2.51 -1.41 -18.32
C GLU A 117 -3.35 -0.52 -17.38
N SER A 118 -3.63 -0.98 -16.16
CA SER A 118 -4.18 -0.14 -15.10
C SER A 118 -3.06 0.61 -14.35
N GLY A 119 -3.25 1.92 -14.12
CA GLY A 119 -2.30 2.73 -13.34
C GLY A 119 -2.03 2.13 -11.94
N ARG A 120 -3.05 1.54 -11.31
CA ARG A 120 -2.94 0.81 -10.03
C ARG A 120 -2.02 -0.41 -10.11
N GLY A 121 -2.21 -1.25 -11.13
CA GLY A 121 -1.42 -2.47 -11.31
C GLY A 121 0.04 -2.16 -11.62
N ARG A 122 0.30 -1.12 -12.43
CA ARG A 122 1.66 -0.62 -12.68
C ARG A 122 2.32 -0.11 -11.40
N ALA A 123 1.59 0.65 -10.56
CA ALA A 123 2.11 1.17 -9.31
C ALA A 123 2.45 0.05 -8.31
N LEU A 124 1.61 -0.97 -8.18
CA LEU A 124 1.89 -2.16 -7.36
C LEU A 124 3.07 -2.98 -7.90
N ALA A 125 3.15 -3.18 -9.22
CA ALA A 125 4.29 -3.86 -9.85
C ALA A 125 5.60 -3.13 -9.57
N GLY A 126 5.58 -1.79 -9.66
CA GLY A 126 6.69 -0.92 -9.31
C GLY A 126 7.11 -1.07 -7.86
N TYR A 127 6.16 -0.96 -6.93
CA TYR A 127 6.45 -1.14 -5.50
C TYR A 127 7.05 -2.51 -5.18
N LEU A 128 6.47 -3.59 -5.72
CA LEU A 128 6.99 -4.95 -5.54
C LEU A 128 8.41 -5.10 -6.09
N ALA A 129 8.67 -4.53 -7.27
CA ALA A 129 10.00 -4.58 -7.88
C ALA A 129 11.05 -3.86 -7.02
N GLY A 130 10.74 -2.64 -6.58
CA GLY A 130 11.64 -1.87 -5.73
C GLY A 130 11.80 -2.49 -4.34
N TYR A 131 10.75 -3.05 -3.75
CA TYR A 131 10.83 -3.77 -2.47
C TYR A 131 11.74 -4.99 -2.57
N LEU A 132 11.57 -5.80 -3.61
CA LEU A 132 12.42 -6.96 -3.82
C LEU A 132 13.88 -6.58 -4.04
N ALA A 133 14.15 -5.46 -4.73
CA ALA A 133 15.50 -5.03 -5.07
C ALA A 133 16.22 -4.22 -3.98
N ALA A 134 15.50 -3.59 -3.03
CA ALA A 134 16.04 -2.57 -2.11
C ALA A 134 17.32 -2.99 -1.33
N ASP A 135 17.48 -4.28 -1.06
CA ASP A 135 18.69 -4.87 -0.44
C ASP A 135 19.17 -6.13 -1.19
N GLY A 136 18.73 -6.28 -2.44
CA GLY A 136 19.00 -7.47 -3.25
C GLY A 136 20.40 -7.44 -3.84
N THR A 137 21.12 -8.55 -3.78
CA THR A 137 22.41 -8.71 -4.46
C THR A 137 22.29 -9.48 -5.78
N ASP A 138 21.30 -10.36 -5.86
CA ASP A 138 21.09 -11.23 -7.02
C ASP A 138 19.61 -11.40 -7.30
N LEU A 139 19.23 -11.27 -8.57
CA LEU A 139 17.89 -11.59 -9.06
C LEU A 139 17.97 -12.87 -9.89
N LEU A 140 17.17 -13.87 -9.53
CA LEU A 140 16.99 -15.08 -10.31
C LEU A 140 15.59 -15.12 -10.92
N ARG A 141 15.52 -15.39 -12.23
CA ARG A 141 14.29 -15.81 -12.89
C ARG A 141 14.27 -17.33 -12.96
N ILE A 142 13.22 -17.94 -12.44
CA ILE A 142 13.11 -19.39 -12.28
C ILE A 142 12.03 -19.93 -13.20
N MET A 143 12.40 -20.84 -14.09
CA MET A 143 11.45 -21.63 -14.86
C MET A 143 11.10 -22.88 -14.06
N VAL A 144 9.80 -23.14 -13.92
CA VAL A 144 9.28 -24.26 -13.12
C VAL A 144 8.49 -25.24 -13.97
N ALA A 145 8.40 -26.50 -13.52
CA ALA A 145 7.57 -27.54 -14.09
C ALA A 145 6.62 -28.12 -13.03
N ALA A 146 5.52 -28.72 -13.48
CA ALA A 146 4.55 -29.41 -12.62
C ALA A 146 5.06 -30.77 -12.10
N GLU A 147 6.02 -31.38 -12.79
CA GLU A 147 6.69 -32.62 -12.39
C GLU A 147 8.21 -32.44 -12.51
N PRO A 148 9.02 -33.16 -11.71
CA PRO A 148 10.48 -33.16 -11.86
C PRO A 148 10.89 -33.52 -13.29
N ASP A 149 11.85 -32.77 -13.86
CA ASP A 149 12.34 -32.92 -15.23
C ASP A 149 11.25 -32.74 -16.33
N GLY A 150 10.09 -32.20 -15.98
CA GLY A 150 9.01 -31.87 -16.91
C GLY A 150 9.30 -30.64 -17.79
N PRO A 151 8.43 -30.35 -18.77
CA PRO A 151 8.52 -29.10 -19.54
C PRO A 151 8.25 -27.89 -18.63
N ALA A 152 8.91 -26.77 -18.94
CA ALA A 152 8.66 -25.51 -18.27
C ALA A 152 7.22 -25.02 -18.50
N LEU A 153 6.66 -24.40 -17.47
CA LEU A 153 5.39 -23.69 -17.50
C LEU A 153 5.62 -22.26 -17.99
N ASP A 154 4.75 -21.78 -18.87
CA ASP A 154 4.82 -20.43 -19.45
C ASP A 154 3.76 -19.48 -18.83
N ASP A 155 2.88 -20.01 -17.97
CA ASP A 155 1.74 -19.33 -17.36
C ASP A 155 2.01 -18.91 -15.91
N GLU A 156 3.27 -18.98 -15.45
CA GLU A 156 3.69 -18.54 -14.12
C GLU A 156 5.04 -17.79 -14.20
N LEU A 157 5.16 -16.71 -13.43
CA LEU A 157 6.41 -16.00 -13.19
C LEU A 157 6.92 -16.32 -11.79
N HIS A 158 8.17 -16.78 -11.70
CA HIS A 158 8.87 -16.99 -10.43
C HIS A 158 10.16 -16.19 -10.42
N LEU A 159 10.27 -15.25 -9.48
CA LEU A 159 11.47 -14.46 -9.22
C LEU A 159 11.98 -14.77 -7.82
N LEU A 160 13.28 -14.93 -7.66
CA LEU A 160 13.92 -15.09 -6.36
C LEU A 160 14.99 -14.02 -6.21
N VAL A 161 14.86 -13.17 -5.20
CA VAL A 161 15.91 -12.23 -4.83
C VAL A 161 16.62 -12.72 -3.59
N ARG A 162 17.96 -12.64 -3.61
CA ARG A 162 18.79 -12.87 -2.44
C ARG A 162 19.19 -11.52 -1.83
N SER A 163 18.97 -11.37 -0.53
CA SER A 163 19.42 -10.23 0.28
C SER A 163 20.15 -10.76 1.51
N HIS A 164 21.45 -10.48 1.60
CA HIS A 164 22.32 -11.03 2.65
C HIS A 164 22.19 -12.57 2.78
N ASP A 165 21.68 -13.07 3.90
CA ASP A 165 21.46 -14.49 4.22
C ASP A 165 20.03 -14.98 3.96
N ARG A 166 19.17 -14.12 3.40
CA ARG A 166 17.76 -14.39 3.15
C ARG A 166 17.44 -14.36 1.67
N THR A 167 16.36 -15.03 1.32
CA THR A 167 15.75 -14.93 0.00
C THR A 167 14.28 -14.56 0.12
N THR A 168 13.80 -13.82 -0.88
CA THR A 168 12.37 -13.56 -1.07
C THR A 168 12.00 -14.04 -2.46
N ARG A 169 11.10 -15.03 -2.53
CA ARG A 169 10.55 -15.49 -3.80
C ARG A 169 9.20 -14.85 -4.06
N LEU A 170 9.07 -14.20 -5.19
CA LEU A 170 7.80 -13.78 -5.76
C LEU A 170 7.32 -14.82 -6.77
N ALA A 171 6.06 -15.21 -6.65
CA ALA A 171 5.37 -16.08 -7.60
C ALA A 171 4.08 -15.40 -8.07
N LEU A 172 3.91 -15.28 -9.39
CA LEU A 172 2.77 -14.64 -10.05
C LEU A 172 2.17 -15.60 -11.08
N ALA A 173 0.84 -15.63 -11.15
CA ALA A 173 0.11 -16.45 -12.12
C ALA A 173 -1.33 -15.96 -12.27
N ASP A 174 -2.00 -16.36 -13.35
CA ASP A 174 -3.43 -16.12 -13.55
C ASP A 174 -4.23 -16.90 -12.47
N ALA A 175 -5.21 -16.23 -11.87
CA ALA A 175 -6.12 -16.82 -10.92
C ALA A 175 -7.43 -17.22 -11.64
N ALA A 176 -7.60 -18.53 -11.89
CA ALA A 176 -8.83 -19.08 -12.47
C ALA A 176 -10.10 -18.75 -11.66
N THR A 177 -9.93 -18.46 -10.37
CA THR A 177 -10.96 -17.92 -9.47
C THR A 177 -10.35 -16.81 -8.63
N ALA A 178 -11.08 -15.71 -8.46
CA ALA A 178 -10.64 -14.62 -7.60
C ALA A 178 -10.28 -15.18 -6.20
N PRO A 179 -9.11 -14.80 -5.66
CA PRO A 179 -8.72 -15.21 -4.32
C PRO A 179 -9.79 -14.81 -3.30
N ASP A 180 -10.07 -15.67 -2.33
CA ASP A 180 -10.91 -15.34 -1.17
C ASP A 180 -10.08 -14.46 -0.24
N ALA A 181 -9.86 -13.21 -0.64
CA ALA A 181 -9.26 -12.21 0.23
C ALA A 181 -10.21 -12.05 1.42
N ASN A 182 -9.70 -12.26 2.64
CA ASN A 182 -10.45 -12.03 3.87
C ASN A 182 -10.64 -10.50 4.07
N ASP A 183 -11.38 -9.88 3.15
CA ASP A 183 -11.51 -8.44 2.95
C ASP A 183 -12.59 -7.90 3.88
N THR A 184 -12.21 -7.72 5.14
CA THR A 184 -12.98 -6.87 6.05
C THR A 184 -12.51 -5.42 5.88
N PRO A 185 -13.39 -4.42 5.99
CA PRO A 185 -12.98 -3.02 5.93
C PRO A 185 -11.87 -2.67 6.93
N GLU A 186 -11.90 -3.24 8.13
CA GLU A 186 -10.87 -3.09 9.16
C GLU A 186 -9.51 -3.60 8.70
N TYR A 187 -9.47 -4.80 8.10
CA TYR A 187 -8.23 -5.37 7.60
C TYR A 187 -7.69 -4.59 6.40
N ARG A 188 -8.57 -4.18 5.48
CA ARG A 188 -8.19 -3.33 4.34
C ARG A 188 -7.62 -1.99 4.79
N ILE A 189 -8.24 -1.34 5.77
CA ILE A 189 -7.72 -0.11 6.37
C ILE A 189 -6.34 -0.35 6.97
N ALA A 190 -6.14 -1.44 7.72
CA ALA A 190 -4.83 -1.77 8.30
C ALA A 190 -3.76 -1.97 7.21
N CYS A 191 -4.06 -2.69 6.13
CA CYS A 191 -3.13 -2.86 5.00
C CYS A 191 -2.80 -1.53 4.31
N VAL A 192 -3.82 -0.72 3.99
CA VAL A 192 -3.63 0.57 3.29
C VAL A 192 -2.84 1.55 4.14
N THR A 193 -3.16 1.67 5.43
CA THR A 193 -2.48 2.58 6.35
C THR A 193 -1.05 2.16 6.62
N SER A 194 -0.77 0.85 6.74
CA SER A 194 0.60 0.34 6.87
C SER A 194 1.48 0.73 5.68
N LEU A 195 0.97 0.60 4.44
CA LEU A 195 1.72 1.05 3.26
C LEU A 195 1.82 2.57 3.15
N LEU A 196 0.78 3.33 3.53
CA LEU A 196 0.88 4.79 3.57
C LEU A 196 1.98 5.25 4.54
N SER A 197 2.11 4.62 5.70
CA SER A 197 3.15 4.92 6.69
C SER A 197 4.57 4.65 6.16
N GLU A 198 4.75 3.66 5.29
CA GLU A 198 6.06 3.42 4.62
C GLU A 198 6.45 4.61 3.73
N PHE A 199 5.47 5.27 3.10
CA PHE A 199 5.69 6.36 2.16
C PHE A 199 5.65 7.75 2.78
N LEU A 200 5.11 7.91 3.98
CA LEU A 200 4.88 9.20 4.61
C LEU A 200 5.68 9.25 5.91
N GLN A 201 6.93 9.67 5.82
CA GLN A 201 7.83 9.86 6.94
C GLN A 201 8.09 11.35 7.15
N ILE A 202 8.03 11.81 8.39
CA ILE A 202 8.34 13.21 8.77
C ILE A 202 9.84 13.43 8.85
N ASN A 203 10.57 12.40 9.25
CA ASN A 203 12.02 12.34 9.27
C ASN A 203 12.45 10.89 9.01
N ASN A 204 13.74 10.58 9.08
CA ASN A 204 14.26 9.24 8.77
C ASN A 204 13.81 8.13 9.75
N THR A 205 13.02 8.44 10.78
CA THR A 205 12.62 7.50 11.84
C THR A 205 11.13 7.52 12.18
N ASP A 206 10.45 8.65 11.99
CA ASP A 206 9.07 8.84 12.41
C ASP A 206 8.13 8.80 11.20
N ALA A 207 7.24 7.80 11.18
CA ALA A 207 6.24 7.59 10.15
C ALA A 207 4.91 8.25 10.54
N VAL A 208 4.23 8.81 9.56
CA VAL A 208 2.85 9.26 9.70
C VAL A 208 1.96 8.04 9.89
N THR A 209 1.16 8.08 10.94
CA THR A 209 0.23 7.01 11.32
C THR A 209 -1.21 7.45 11.08
N PHE A 210 -2.06 6.47 10.79
CA PHE A 210 -3.48 6.68 10.52
C PHE A 210 -4.29 5.78 11.43
N GLU A 211 -5.08 6.37 12.31
CA GLU A 211 -5.99 5.65 13.19
C GLU A 211 -7.43 5.90 12.74
N VAL A 212 -8.16 4.82 12.46
CA VAL A 212 -9.55 4.91 12.02
C VAL A 212 -10.46 4.24 13.03
N THR A 213 -11.32 5.02 13.67
CA THR A 213 -12.34 4.52 14.58
C THR A 213 -13.73 4.67 13.98
N PHE A 214 -14.61 3.72 14.27
CA PHE A 214 -16.00 3.74 13.79
C PHE A 214 -16.96 3.80 14.97
N GLY A 215 -17.96 4.67 14.84
CA GLY A 215 -19.02 4.86 15.83
C GLY A 215 -20.41 4.67 15.24
N THR A 216 -21.41 4.64 16.14
CA THR A 216 -22.83 4.69 15.78
C THR A 216 -23.50 5.84 16.51
N HIS A 217 -24.51 6.45 15.91
CA HIS A 217 -25.31 7.50 16.54
C HIS A 217 -26.81 7.31 16.26
N ASP A 218 -27.65 7.81 17.16
CA ASP A 218 -29.11 7.78 17.05
C ASP A 218 -29.71 9.13 16.63
N VAL A 219 -28.88 10.08 16.19
CA VAL A 219 -29.32 11.40 15.72
C VAL A 219 -30.06 11.28 14.39
N ASP A 220 -31.27 11.86 14.31
CA ASP A 220 -32.01 11.99 13.04
C ASP A 220 -31.46 13.14 12.21
N LEU A 221 -30.74 12.80 11.14
CA LEU A 221 -30.17 13.76 10.20
C LEU A 221 -31.12 14.11 9.05
N ASN A 222 -32.31 13.49 8.97
CA ASN A 222 -33.31 13.81 7.94
C ASN A 222 -34.20 14.99 8.36
N VAL A 223 -33.55 16.09 8.73
CA VAL A 223 -34.17 17.32 9.23
C VAL A 223 -33.74 18.51 8.38
N ALA A 224 -34.31 19.69 8.65
CA ALA A 224 -33.99 20.90 7.88
C ALA A 224 -32.55 21.37 8.07
N ASP A 225 -31.96 21.12 9.24
CA ASP A 225 -30.58 21.47 9.57
C ASP A 225 -29.89 20.25 10.24
N PRO A 226 -29.28 19.37 9.43
CA PRO A 226 -28.62 18.17 9.94
C PRO A 226 -27.39 18.48 10.81
N ASP A 227 -26.66 19.57 10.52
CA ASP A 227 -25.48 19.98 11.29
C ASP A 227 -25.87 20.37 12.71
N ALA A 228 -26.87 21.25 12.85
CA ALA A 228 -27.37 21.65 14.16
C ALA A 228 -27.93 20.46 14.96
N ALA A 229 -28.62 19.52 14.29
CA ALA A 229 -29.13 18.32 14.94
C ALA A 229 -28.00 17.38 15.42
N PHE A 230 -26.96 17.19 14.60
CA PHE A 230 -25.79 16.38 14.97
C PHE A 230 -25.04 16.98 16.15
N ARG A 231 -24.72 18.28 16.12
CA ARG A 231 -24.05 18.98 17.23
C ARG A 231 -24.82 18.88 18.55
N ALA A 232 -26.15 18.98 18.51
CA ALA A 232 -26.96 18.90 19.72
C ALA A 232 -27.11 17.46 20.27
N GLY A 233 -26.97 16.45 19.42
CA GLY A 233 -27.26 15.06 19.74
C GLY A 233 -26.04 14.14 19.86
N TRP A 234 -24.88 14.55 19.35
CA TRP A 234 -23.64 13.79 19.44
C TRP A 234 -22.88 14.20 20.70
N ALA A 235 -22.56 13.23 21.56
CA ALA A 235 -21.89 13.48 22.84
C ALA A 235 -20.38 13.76 22.71
N GLY A 236 -19.84 13.78 21.48
CA GLY A 236 -18.41 13.82 21.21
C GLY A 236 -17.71 12.49 21.42
N ASP A 237 -16.45 12.44 21.00
CA ASP A 237 -15.43 11.56 21.59
C ASP A 237 -14.72 12.36 22.69
N GLU A 238 -14.22 11.72 23.76
CA GLU A 238 -13.68 12.44 24.94
C GLU A 238 -12.52 13.40 24.57
N ASP A 239 -11.86 13.14 23.45
CA ASP A 239 -10.70 13.89 22.95
C ASP A 239 -11.00 14.77 21.71
N TRP A 240 -12.20 14.72 21.11
CA TRP A 240 -12.50 15.45 19.86
C TRP A 240 -13.89 16.09 19.85
N LEU A 241 -13.94 17.38 20.20
CA LEU A 241 -15.17 18.18 20.27
C LEU A 241 -15.42 18.94 18.96
N ILE A 242 -16.69 19.22 18.63
CA ILE A 242 -17.05 20.09 17.49
C ILE A 242 -17.00 21.54 17.93
N ALA A 243 -16.42 22.41 17.09
CA ALA A 243 -16.25 23.83 17.38
C ALA A 243 -17.58 24.55 17.71
N GLU A 244 -17.58 25.33 18.79
CA GLU A 244 -18.61 26.27 19.22
C GLU A 244 -18.32 27.70 18.70
N GLU A 245 -19.29 28.62 18.80
CA GLU A 245 -19.17 29.98 18.26
C GLU A 245 -18.06 30.82 18.91
N ASP A 246 -17.65 30.46 20.13
CA ASP A 246 -16.63 31.16 20.92
C ASP A 246 -15.22 30.54 20.78
N ASP A 247 -15.08 29.43 20.04
CA ASP A 247 -13.79 28.76 19.85
C ASP A 247 -12.92 29.51 18.83
N ASP A 248 -11.63 29.58 19.10
CA ASP A 248 -10.62 30.13 18.20
C ASP A 248 -10.10 29.05 17.24
N GLU A 249 -9.61 29.45 16.06
CA GLU A 249 -9.07 28.51 15.05
C GLU A 249 -7.89 27.65 15.55
N THR A 250 -7.27 28.03 16.67
CA THR A 250 -6.18 27.28 17.32
C THR A 250 -6.66 26.27 18.36
N ASP A 251 -7.95 26.28 18.69
CA ASP A 251 -8.51 25.37 19.67
C ASP A 251 -8.57 23.93 19.13
N ASP A 252 -8.50 22.98 20.05
CA ASP A 252 -8.46 21.55 19.73
C ASP A 252 -9.86 21.01 19.41
N VAL A 253 -10.45 21.53 18.33
CA VAL A 253 -11.84 21.28 17.95
C VAL A 253 -11.99 21.02 16.45
N LEU A 254 -13.06 20.32 16.09
CA LEU A 254 -13.41 19.95 14.72
C LEU A 254 -14.34 21.02 14.10
N TRP A 255 -13.91 21.58 12.98
CA TRP A 255 -14.65 22.59 12.23
C TRP A 255 -15.50 21.96 11.13
N PRO A 256 -16.75 22.43 10.90
CA PRO A 256 -17.61 21.90 9.86
C PRO A 256 -17.02 22.16 8.47
N LEU A 257 -17.11 21.16 7.60
CA LEU A 257 -16.76 21.27 6.18
C LEU A 257 -17.99 21.04 5.32
N ASP A 258 -18.29 21.99 4.43
CA ASP A 258 -19.22 21.73 3.34
C ASP A 258 -18.60 20.76 2.31
N ALA A 259 -19.42 20.23 1.41
CA ALA A 259 -18.97 19.24 0.43
C ALA A 259 -17.88 19.75 -0.52
N ALA A 260 -17.85 21.05 -0.83
CA ALA A 260 -16.84 21.64 -1.71
C ALA A 260 -15.52 21.82 -0.96
N SER A 261 -15.56 22.31 0.28
CA SER A 261 -14.41 22.45 1.17
C SER A 261 -13.79 21.10 1.52
N LEU A 262 -14.61 20.08 1.84
CA LEU A 262 -14.14 18.72 2.06
C LEU A 262 -13.39 18.19 0.82
N LYS A 263 -14.00 18.33 -0.37
CA LYS A 263 -13.36 17.88 -1.60
C LYS A 263 -12.04 18.61 -1.87
N ALA A 264 -11.98 19.93 -1.66
CA ALA A 264 -10.76 20.70 -1.85
C ALA A 264 -9.66 20.26 -0.88
N ALA A 265 -9.99 20.13 0.41
CA ALA A 265 -9.05 19.71 1.45
C ALA A 265 -8.50 18.29 1.21
N LEU A 266 -9.34 17.35 0.76
CA LEU A 266 -8.92 16.00 0.40
C LEU A 266 -8.00 15.99 -0.84
N THR A 267 -8.32 16.76 -1.88
CA THR A 267 -7.46 16.89 -3.07
C THR A 267 -6.10 17.49 -2.71
N GLU A 268 -6.08 18.54 -1.89
CA GLU A 268 -4.84 19.18 -1.46
C GLU A 268 -4.03 18.27 -0.53
N SER A 269 -4.69 17.51 0.35
CA SER A 269 -4.03 16.50 1.17
C SER A 269 -3.39 15.40 0.34
N GLU A 270 -4.05 14.93 -0.73
CA GLU A 270 -3.48 13.98 -1.68
C GLU A 270 -2.20 14.53 -2.34
N GLN A 271 -2.25 15.79 -2.80
CA GLN A 271 -1.09 16.47 -3.38
C GLN A 271 0.05 16.62 -2.37
N ASN A 272 -0.25 16.98 -1.13
CA ASN A 272 0.73 17.11 -0.06
C ASN A 272 1.36 15.76 0.29
N MET A 273 0.57 14.68 0.36
CA MET A 273 1.10 13.32 0.57
C MET A 273 2.04 12.89 -0.56
N VAL A 274 1.68 13.16 -1.81
CA VAL A 274 2.56 12.87 -2.95
C VAL A 274 3.85 13.70 -2.88
N ALA A 275 3.76 14.99 -2.53
CA ALA A 275 4.93 15.84 -2.37
C ALA A 275 5.84 15.37 -1.21
N ALA A 276 5.25 14.99 -0.07
CA ALA A 276 5.97 14.48 1.09
C ALA A 276 6.66 13.14 0.82
N ALA A 277 5.98 12.22 0.13
CA ALA A 277 6.59 10.98 -0.34
C ALA A 277 7.79 11.29 -1.26
N ARG A 278 7.62 12.16 -2.26
CA ARG A 278 8.70 12.55 -3.17
C ARG A 278 9.90 13.18 -2.46
N ALA A 279 9.66 13.99 -1.43
CA ALA A 279 10.71 14.65 -0.66
C ALA A 279 11.64 13.66 0.08
N GLN A 280 11.17 12.44 0.37
CA GLN A 280 12.00 11.39 0.96
C GLN A 280 12.99 10.77 -0.03
N THR A 281 12.76 10.96 -1.32
CA THR A 281 13.72 10.58 -2.36
C THR A 281 14.74 11.71 -2.47
N LEU A 282 16.04 11.44 -2.63
CA LEU A 282 17.01 12.52 -2.92
C LEU A 282 16.93 12.98 -4.39
N VAL A 283 15.89 12.54 -5.12
CA VAL A 283 15.60 12.82 -6.53
C VAL A 283 14.92 14.18 -6.73
N TRP A 284 15.34 15.20 -5.96
CA TRP A 284 14.86 16.57 -6.10
C TRP A 284 15.34 17.21 -7.42
N GLU A 285 16.29 16.58 -8.12
CA GLU A 285 16.92 17.08 -9.34
C GLU A 285 16.33 16.55 -10.66
N PHE A 286 15.38 15.59 -10.64
CA PHE A 286 14.88 14.96 -11.89
C PHE A 286 13.35 14.96 -12.01
N ASP A 287 12.83 15.99 -12.68
CA ASP A 287 11.43 16.15 -13.14
C ASP A 287 10.94 14.97 -14.00
N SER A 288 11.85 14.15 -14.52
CA SER A 288 11.57 12.96 -15.34
C SER A 288 11.01 11.75 -14.57
N THR A 289 10.93 11.81 -13.25
CA THR A 289 10.46 10.70 -12.38
C THR A 289 8.99 10.81 -11.97
N THR A 290 8.33 11.92 -12.32
CA THR A 290 6.87 12.08 -12.18
C THR A 290 6.17 11.07 -13.10
N PRO A 291 5.16 10.32 -12.61
CA PRO A 291 4.33 9.49 -13.50
C PRO A 291 3.78 10.34 -14.65
N GLU A 292 3.66 9.78 -15.84
CA GLU A 292 3.14 10.52 -17.00
C GLU A 292 1.73 11.10 -16.75
N ILE A 293 0.97 10.48 -15.84
CA ILE A 293 -0.38 10.88 -15.44
C ILE A 293 -0.37 11.23 -13.94
N PRO A 294 -0.60 12.51 -13.56
CA PRO A 294 -0.77 12.88 -12.16
C PRO A 294 -1.91 12.11 -11.49
N GLY A 295 -1.66 11.57 -10.29
CA GLY A 295 -2.63 10.78 -9.54
C GLY A 295 -2.54 9.27 -9.79
N ASP A 296 -1.56 8.81 -10.57
CA ASP A 296 -1.22 7.38 -10.74
C ASP A 296 -0.17 6.91 -9.73
N GLU A 297 0.32 7.76 -8.82
CA GLU A 297 1.20 7.37 -7.72
C GLU A 297 0.50 6.37 -6.78
N LEU A 298 1.25 5.38 -6.27
CA LEU A 298 0.70 4.41 -5.31
C LEU A 298 0.09 5.09 -4.08
N VAL A 299 0.73 6.14 -3.55
CA VAL A 299 0.21 6.94 -2.42
C VAL A 299 -1.17 7.54 -2.72
N SER A 300 -1.38 8.05 -3.93
CA SER A 300 -2.68 8.58 -4.38
C SER A 300 -3.74 7.48 -4.40
N TRP A 301 -3.39 6.28 -4.91
CA TRP A 301 -4.30 5.15 -4.92
C TRP A 301 -4.65 4.66 -3.50
N LEU A 302 -3.66 4.55 -2.62
CA LEU A 302 -3.84 4.17 -1.22
C LEU A 302 -4.74 5.17 -0.47
N ALA A 303 -4.49 6.47 -0.60
CA ALA A 303 -5.31 7.50 0.04
C ALA A 303 -6.78 7.46 -0.41
N ARG A 304 -7.01 7.28 -1.71
CA ARG A 304 -8.36 7.14 -2.27
C ARG A 304 -9.04 5.85 -1.81
N ASP A 305 -8.30 4.75 -1.73
CA ASP A 305 -8.79 3.45 -1.27
C ASP A 305 -9.19 3.47 0.22
N LEU A 306 -8.37 4.12 1.06
CA LEU A 306 -8.68 4.38 2.47
C LEU A 306 -10.00 5.13 2.61
N LEU A 307 -10.12 6.27 1.91
CA LEU A 307 -11.32 7.10 1.97
C LEU A 307 -12.56 6.35 1.46
N GLU A 308 -12.46 5.66 0.33
CA GLU A 308 -13.57 4.88 -0.24
C GLU A 308 -14.03 3.76 0.71
N THR A 309 -13.08 3.08 1.35
CA THR A 309 -13.36 2.02 2.33
C THR A 309 -14.09 2.58 3.56
N VAL A 310 -13.62 3.70 4.10
CA VAL A 310 -14.24 4.39 5.24
C VAL A 310 -15.64 4.89 4.88
N LEU A 311 -15.80 5.56 3.73
CA LEU A 311 -17.08 6.07 3.26
C LEU A 311 -18.08 4.94 3.03
N THR A 312 -17.68 3.86 2.39
CA THR A 312 -18.55 2.69 2.14
C THR A 312 -19.02 2.09 3.47
N LYS A 313 -18.16 2.05 4.48
CA LYS A 313 -18.51 1.50 5.80
C LYS A 313 -19.50 2.35 6.59
N ILE A 314 -19.43 3.68 6.49
CA ILE A 314 -20.35 4.58 7.21
C ILE A 314 -21.65 4.85 6.44
N THR A 315 -21.61 4.84 5.11
CA THR A 315 -22.79 5.12 4.26
C THR A 315 -23.52 3.85 3.82
N GLY A 316 -22.85 2.70 3.84
CA GLY A 316 -23.37 1.41 3.40
C GLY A 316 -23.31 1.17 1.90
N ALA A 317 -22.80 2.11 1.10
CA ALA A 317 -22.67 1.93 -0.35
C ALA A 317 -21.47 2.71 -0.95
N PRO A 318 -20.73 2.12 -1.90
CA PRO A 318 -19.62 2.78 -2.55
C PRO A 318 -20.07 4.02 -3.33
N GLY A 319 -19.20 5.04 -3.38
CA GLY A 319 -19.47 6.31 -4.06
C GLY A 319 -20.51 7.22 -3.40
N THR A 320 -21.02 6.85 -2.21
CA THR A 320 -21.96 7.68 -1.46
C THR A 320 -21.18 8.68 -0.59
N PRO A 321 -21.41 10.00 -0.71
CA PRO A 321 -20.74 10.99 0.12
C PRO A 321 -21.25 10.93 1.58
N PRO A 322 -20.47 11.45 2.54
CA PRO A 322 -20.94 11.59 3.91
C PRO A 322 -22.08 12.62 3.98
N THR A 323 -22.92 12.52 5.01
CA THR A 323 -23.97 13.50 5.30
C THR A 323 -23.39 14.78 5.88
N LEU A 324 -22.41 14.66 6.79
CA LEU A 324 -21.67 15.77 7.39
C LEU A 324 -20.19 15.41 7.46
N ALA A 325 -19.32 16.43 7.48
CA ALA A 325 -17.90 16.27 7.71
C ALA A 325 -17.39 17.39 8.61
N TYR A 326 -16.47 17.05 9.50
CA TYR A 326 -15.78 18.00 10.37
C TYR A 326 -14.29 17.68 10.37
N ALA A 327 -13.45 18.69 10.47
CA ALA A 327 -12.00 18.49 10.45
C ALA A 327 -11.23 19.46 11.33
N LYS A 328 -10.04 19.03 11.73
CA LYS A 328 -8.99 19.85 12.33
C LYS A 328 -7.72 19.65 11.51
N ASN A 329 -6.98 20.74 11.26
CA ASN A 329 -5.69 20.71 10.56
C ASN A 329 -5.75 19.94 9.23
N LEU A 330 -6.76 20.23 8.41
CA LEU A 330 -6.81 19.82 7.01
C LEU A 330 -6.70 21.07 6.12
N PRO A 331 -5.89 21.04 5.05
CA PRO A 331 -5.14 19.90 4.48
C PRO A 331 -3.94 19.42 5.31
N LEU A 332 -3.42 18.22 5.01
CA LEU A 332 -2.40 17.50 5.82
C LEU A 332 -0.98 18.11 5.86
N GLU A 333 -0.77 19.37 5.48
CA GLU A 333 0.56 19.98 5.44
C GLU A 333 1.27 19.94 6.80
N SER A 334 0.56 20.31 7.88
CA SER A 334 1.12 20.36 9.23
C SER A 334 1.49 18.99 9.81
N VAL A 335 0.77 17.93 9.42
CA VAL A 335 1.10 16.56 9.85
C VAL A 335 2.34 16.08 9.13
N LEU A 336 2.40 16.30 7.82
CA LEU A 336 3.52 15.87 6.99
C LEU A 336 4.82 16.63 7.31
N SER A 337 4.73 17.83 7.92
CA SER A 337 5.88 18.56 8.46
C SER A 337 6.25 18.18 9.90
N GLY A 338 5.47 17.33 10.57
CA GLY A 338 5.64 16.97 11.98
C GLY A 338 5.32 18.10 12.96
N GLU A 339 4.50 19.07 12.54
CA GLU A 339 4.15 20.25 13.32
C GLU A 339 2.84 20.10 14.10
N GLY A 340 2.04 19.07 13.81
CA GLY A 340 0.83 18.74 14.55
C GLY A 340 0.06 17.56 13.98
N ASP A 341 -1.09 17.26 14.59
CA ASP A 341 -1.97 16.18 14.15
C ASP A 341 -3.17 16.71 13.37
N SER A 342 -3.77 15.85 12.55
CA SER A 342 -5.00 16.10 11.82
C SER A 342 -6.09 15.12 12.23
N CYS A 343 -7.33 15.58 12.15
CA CYS A 343 -8.48 14.75 12.44
C CYS A 343 -9.60 15.04 11.45
N LEU A 344 -10.21 13.98 10.89
CA LEU A 344 -11.35 14.05 9.99
C LEU A 344 -12.49 13.18 10.52
N LEU A 345 -13.59 13.81 10.92
CA LEU A 345 -14.83 13.15 11.29
C LEU A 345 -15.78 13.12 10.09
N LEU A 346 -16.15 11.93 9.66
CA LEU A 346 -17.13 11.69 8.60
C LEU A 346 -18.41 11.09 9.19
N VAL A 347 -19.55 11.68 8.88
CA VAL A 347 -20.85 11.29 9.45
C VAL A 347 -21.77 10.77 8.36
N GLY A 348 -22.16 9.51 8.45
CA GLY A 348 -23.20 8.89 7.64
C GLY A 348 -24.58 9.02 8.28
N ALA A 349 -25.56 8.25 7.81
CA ALA A 349 -26.93 8.33 8.33
C ALA A 349 -27.08 7.81 9.77
N GLN A 350 -26.26 6.84 10.17
CA GLN A 350 -26.33 6.18 11.48
C GLN A 350 -24.94 5.83 12.06
N ARG A 351 -23.88 6.17 11.33
CA ARG A 351 -22.50 5.76 11.62
C ARG A 351 -21.57 6.93 11.44
N THR A 352 -20.54 6.96 12.26
CA THR A 352 -19.43 7.89 12.12
C THR A 352 -18.14 7.14 11.84
N ALA A 353 -17.19 7.82 11.22
CA ALA A 353 -15.80 7.42 11.20
C ALA A 353 -14.95 8.63 11.60
N LEU A 354 -14.02 8.42 12.53
CA LEU A 354 -12.98 9.38 12.86
C LEU A 354 -11.67 8.85 12.26
N ILE A 355 -10.98 9.68 11.48
CA ILE A 355 -9.65 9.41 10.95
C ILE A 355 -8.71 10.38 11.66
N TYR A 356 -7.93 9.87 12.61
CA TYR A 356 -6.86 10.62 13.26
C TYR A 356 -5.54 10.32 12.56
N ILE A 357 -4.77 11.36 12.27
CA ILE A 357 -3.54 11.29 11.52
C ILE A 357 -2.49 12.08 12.29
N SER A 358 -1.45 11.39 12.75
CA SER A 358 -0.36 11.95 13.53
C SER A 358 0.98 11.53 12.93
N GLY A 359 2.06 12.20 13.28
CA GLY A 359 3.38 11.67 12.98
C GLY A 359 4.50 12.21 13.87
#